data_AF-A0AAV5C4Q9-F1
#
_entry.id   AF-A0AAV5C4Q9-F1
#
_cell.length_a   1.000
_cell.length_b   1.000
_cell.length_c   1.000
_cell.angle_alpha   90.00
_cell.angle_beta   90.00
_cell.angle_gamma   90.00
#
_symmetry.space_group_name_H-M   'P 1'
#
loop_
_entity.id
_entity.type
_entity.pdbx_description
1 polymer ?
#
loop_
_entity_poly.entity_id
_entity_poly.type
_entity_poly.pdbx_seq_one_letter_code
_entity_poly.pdbx_strand_id
1 'polypeptide(L)' 'MQAAEEGEFVGARLDAGLRAVRFSSPPSADEFAAEVEPKNIPSVFRGVAKGWDAFSRWDPHHGGLDYLLVSISPLSLSLS' A
#
# COMPACT_ATOMS: atom_id res chain seq x y z
N MET A 1 14.90 -12.42 40.90
CA MET A 1 14.31 -13.18 39.77
C MET A 1 14.11 -12.19 38.65
N GLN A 2 14.81 -12.37 37.53
CA GLN A 2 14.72 -11.49 36.37
C GLN A 2 14.42 -12.42 35.19
N ALA A 3 13.17 -12.36 34.73
CA ALA A 3 12.69 -13.08 33.57
C ALA A 3 11.82 -12.09 32.80
N ALA A 4 12.44 -11.40 31.84
CA ALA A 4 11.72 -10.77 30.75
C ALA A 4 12.35 -11.39 29.52
N GLU A 5 11.61 -12.34 28.95
CA GLU A 5 11.99 -13.07 27.76
C GLU A 5 12.36 -12.08 26.65
N GLU A 6 13.54 -12.28 26.10
CA GLU A 6 14.05 -11.57 24.95
C GLU A 6 13.00 -11.73 23.84
N GLY A 7 12.36 -10.63 23.48
CA GLY A 7 11.49 -10.57 22.32
C GLY A 7 12.33 -10.95 21.11
N GLU A 8 12.22 -12.21 20.69
CA GLU A 8 12.69 -12.67 19.40
C GLU A 8 12.00 -11.78 18.36
N PHE A 9 12.74 -10.79 17.88
CA PHE A 9 12.29 -9.92 16.82
C PHE A 9 11.85 -10.82 15.67
N VAL A 10 10.56 -10.76 15.32
CA VAL A 10 9.92 -11.51 14.24
C VAL A 10 10.39 -10.98 12.87
N GLY A 11 11.68 -10.69 12.74
CA GLY A 11 12.40 -10.51 11.46
C GLY A 11 13.00 -11.81 10.94
N ALA A 12 12.97 -12.90 11.72
CA ALA A 12 13.71 -14.14 11.45
C ALA A 12 12.95 -15.24 10.67
N ARG A 13 11.79 -14.96 10.06
CA ARG A 13 11.17 -15.90 9.08
C ARG A 13 10.70 -15.20 7.82
N LEU A 14 11.66 -14.67 7.07
CA LEU A 14 11.51 -14.23 5.69
C LEU A 14 11.71 -15.37 4.66
N ASP A 15 11.80 -16.64 5.09
CA ASP A 15 12.12 -17.77 4.21
C ASP A 15 10.91 -18.54 3.65
N ALA A 16 9.69 -18.07 3.92
CA ALA A 16 8.49 -18.49 3.19
C ALA A 16 7.80 -17.21 2.71
N GLY A 17 8.08 -16.80 1.47
CA GLY A 17 7.72 -15.49 0.91
C GLY A 17 6.44 -14.89 1.50
N LEU A 18 6.60 -13.76 2.20
CA LEU A 18 5.53 -13.00 2.86
C LEU A 18 4.27 -12.94 2.01
N ARG A 19 3.31 -13.83 2.29
CA ARG A 19 2.00 -13.79 1.63
C ARG A 19 1.17 -12.76 2.36
N ALA A 20 1.08 -11.56 1.79
CA ALA A 20 0.16 -10.55 2.28
C ALA A 20 -1.26 -11.12 2.40
N VAL A 21 -1.96 -10.78 3.47
CA VAL A 21 -3.38 -11.12 3.63
C VAL A 21 -4.17 -10.37 2.56
N ARG A 22 -5.12 -11.04 1.91
CA ARG A 22 -5.89 -10.46 0.81
C ARG A 22 -7.35 -10.36 1.19
N PHE A 23 -7.90 -9.17 1.05
CA PHE A 23 -9.30 -8.88 1.29
C PHE A 23 -10.01 -8.60 -0.04
N SER A 24 -11.21 -9.15 -0.22
CA SER A 24 -12.02 -8.96 -1.43
C SER A 24 -12.57 -7.54 -1.58
N SER A 25 -12.67 -6.81 -0.46
CA SER A 25 -13.16 -5.43 -0.34
C SER A 25 -12.38 -4.70 0.76
N PRO A 26 -12.34 -3.35 0.75
CA PRO A 26 -11.80 -2.60 1.87
C PRO A 26 -12.68 -2.76 3.12
N PRO A 27 -12.09 -2.87 4.32
CA PRO A 27 -12.81 -2.74 5.57
C PRO A 27 -13.24 -1.28 5.79
N SER A 28 -14.18 -1.06 6.71
CA SER A 28 -14.39 0.25 7.31
C SER A 28 -13.18 0.68 8.16
N ALA A 29 -13.13 1.95 8.58
CA ALA A 29 -12.05 2.44 9.44
C ALA A 29 -12.03 1.71 10.80
N ASP A 30 -13.20 1.47 11.38
CA ASP A 30 -13.33 0.77 12.68
C ASP A 30 -12.93 -0.71 12.56
N GLU A 31 -13.36 -1.38 11.48
CA GLU A 31 -12.95 -2.76 11.18
C GLU A 31 -11.44 -2.87 10.96
N PHE A 32 -10.83 -1.88 10.28
CA PHE A 32 -9.39 -1.84 10.11
C PHE A 32 -8.66 -1.73 11.46
N ALA A 33 -9.07 -0.77 12.30
CA ALA A 33 -8.45 -0.53 13.60
C ALA A 33 -8.61 -1.71 14.58
N ALA A 34 -9.76 -2.41 14.54
CA ALA A 34 -10.02 -3.54 15.41
C ALA A 34 -9.38 -4.84 14.93
N GLU A 35 -9.41 -5.11 13.61
CA GLU A 35 -9.12 -6.44 13.09
C GLU A 35 -7.88 -6.54 12.21
N VAL A 36 -7.39 -5.45 11.63
CA VAL A 36 -6.28 -5.47 10.67
C VAL A 36 -5.02 -4.84 11.25
N GLU A 37 -5.12 -3.62 11.77
CA GLU A 37 -4.00 -2.86 12.33
C GLU A 37 -3.26 -3.61 13.46
N PRO A 38 -3.94 -4.24 14.45
CA PRO A 38 -3.25 -4.91 15.56
C PRO A 38 -2.44 -6.13 15.14
N LYS A 39 -2.75 -6.72 13.96
CA LYS A 39 -2.03 -7.88 13.44
C LYS A 39 -0.64 -7.50 12.92
N ASN A 40 -0.42 -6.23 12.58
CA ASN A 40 0.86 -5.70 12.09
C ASN A 40 1.50 -6.55 10.98
N ILE A 41 0.68 -6.98 10.01
CA ILE A 41 1.11 -7.79 8.86
C ILE A 41 0.72 -7.11 7.54
N PRO A 42 1.54 -7.28 6.47
CA PRO A 42 1.21 -6.76 5.15
C PRO A 42 -0.16 -7.26 4.66
N SER A 43 -0.97 -6.33 4.16
CA SER A 43 -2.35 -6.59 3.72
C SER A 43 -2.65 -5.92 2.39
N VAL A 44 -3.47 -6.56 1.55
CA VAL A 44 -3.91 -6.06 0.24
C VAL A 44 -5.42 -6.00 0.21
N PHE A 45 -5.97 -4.82 -0.03
CA PHE A 45 -7.41 -4.58 -0.21
C PHE A 45 -7.74 -4.46 -1.69
N ARG A 46 -8.66 -5.30 -2.17
CA ARG A 46 -9.10 -5.25 -3.58
C ARG A 46 -10.24 -4.26 -3.76
N GLY A 47 -10.34 -3.70 -4.97
CA GLY A 47 -11.48 -2.88 -5.38
C GLY A 47 -11.47 -1.42 -4.93
N VAL A 48 -10.52 -1.00 -4.09
CA VAL A 48 -10.46 0.34 -3.49
C VAL A 48 -10.40 1.46 -4.54
N ALA A 49 -9.57 1.27 -5.56
CA ALA A 49 -9.26 2.33 -6.53
C ALA A 49 -10.04 2.19 -7.85
N LYS A 50 -11.02 1.27 -7.96
CA LYS A 50 -11.75 1.00 -9.21
C LYS A 50 -12.48 2.22 -9.80
N GLY A 51 -12.82 3.20 -8.97
CA GLY A 51 -13.50 4.43 -9.40
C GLY A 51 -12.61 5.67 -9.42
N TRP A 52 -11.29 5.53 -9.26
CA TRP A 52 -10.39 6.67 -9.25
C TRP A 52 -10.13 7.15 -10.68
N ASP A 53 -10.32 8.44 -10.93
CA ASP A 53 -10.02 9.08 -12.21
C ASP A 53 -8.56 8.87 -12.66
N ALA A 54 -7.67 8.57 -11.71
CA ALA A 54 -6.28 8.23 -12.00
C ALA A 54 -6.15 7.04 -12.98
N PHE A 55 -7.06 6.05 -12.92
CA PHE A 55 -7.00 4.90 -13.84
C PHE A 55 -7.19 5.30 -15.30
N SER A 56 -8.10 6.23 -15.60
CA SER A 56 -8.34 6.68 -16.97
C SER A 56 -7.33 7.76 -17.38
N ARG A 57 -6.96 8.66 -16.47
CA ARG A 57 -6.05 9.78 -16.77
C ARG A 57 -4.59 9.35 -16.88
N TRP A 58 -4.19 8.26 -16.23
CA TRP A 58 -2.81 7.77 -16.26
C TRP A 58 -2.63 6.55 -17.18
N ASP A 59 -3.64 6.20 -18.00
CA ASP A 59 -3.55 5.08 -18.93
C ASP A 59 -2.57 5.40 -20.08
N PRO A 60 -1.43 4.68 -20.18
CA PRO A 60 -0.45 4.92 -21.23
C PRO A 60 -1.00 4.75 -22.65
N HIS A 61 -2.03 3.93 -22.84
CA HIS A 61 -2.62 3.68 -24.16
C HIS A 61 -3.52 4.83 -24.62
N HIS A 62 -3.99 5.67 -23.70
CA HIS A 62 -4.93 6.76 -23.97
C HIS A 62 -4.35 8.13 -23.61
N GLY A 63 -3.04 8.33 -23.82
CA GLY A 63 -2.36 9.62 -23.59
C GLY A 63 -2.03 9.92 -22.13
N GLY A 64 -2.08 8.92 -21.25
CA GLY A 64 -1.80 9.10 -19.82
C GLY A 64 -0.36 9.52 -19.51
N LEU A 65 0.60 9.17 -20.38
CA LEU A 65 1.98 9.66 -20.25
C LEU A 65 2.07 11.17 -20.50
N ASP A 66 1.36 11.70 -21.48
CA ASP A 66 1.30 13.14 -21.76
C ASP A 66 0.61 13.89 -20.61
N TYR A 67 -0.48 13.30 -20.08
CA TYR A 67 -1.15 13.82 -18.89
C TYR A 67 -0.20 13.92 -17.69
N LEU A 68 0.59 12.88 -17.44
CA LEU A 68 1.57 12.87 -16.35
C LEU A 68 2.67 13.90 -16.58
N LEU A 69 3.25 13.97 -17.78
CA LEU A 69 4.30 14.93 -18.12
C LEU A 69 3.84 16.37 -17.88
N VAL A 70 2.66 16.75 -18.38
CA VAL A 70 2.12 18.10 -18.15
C VAL A 70 1.86 18.36 -16.65
N SER A 71 1.37 17.36 -15.92
CA SER A 71 1.02 17.49 -14.51
C SER A 71 2.25 17.55 -13.57
N ILE A 72 3.35 16.89 -13.94
CA ILE A 72 4.59 16.81 -13.14
C ILE A 72 5.71 17.72 -13.65
N SER A 73 5.60 18.26 -14.88
CA SER A 73 6.58 19.20 -15.45
C SER A 73 6.89 20.43 -14.59
N PRO A 74 5.95 21.01 -13.80
CA PRO A 74 6.30 22.11 -12.90
C PRO A 74 7.34 21.72 -11.84
N LEU A 75 7.45 20.43 -11.49
CA LEU A 75 8.43 19.92 -10.53
C LEU A 75 9.84 19.78 -11.13
N SER A 76 9.94 19.67 -12.47
CA SER A 76 11.22 19.57 -13.18
C SER A 76 11.94 20.92 -13.29
N LEU A 77 11.21 22.04 -13.31
CA LEU A 77 11.77 23.38 -13.47
C LEU A 77 12.24 24.02 -12.14
N SER A 78 11.97 23.37 -11.00
CA SER A 78 12.37 23.84 -9.67
C SER A 78 13.72 23.25 -9.19
N LEU A 79 14.30 22.29 -9.92
CA LEU A 79 15.54 21.61 -9.56
C LEU A 79 16.71 21.91 -10.51
N SER A 80 16.57 22.92 -11.38
CA SER A 80 17.63 23.39 -12.30
C SER A 80 18.17 24.75 -11.89
#